data_AF-A0A537QUY2-F1
#
_entry.id   AF-A0A537QUY2-F1
#
_cell.length_a   1.000
_cell.length_b   1.000
_cell.length_c   1.000
_cell.angle_alpha   90.00
_cell.angle_beta   90.00
_cell.angle_gamma   90.00
#
_symmetry.space_group_name_H-M   'P 1'
#
loop_
_entity.id
_entity.type
_entity.pdbx_description
1 polymer ?
#
loop_
_entity_poly.entity_id
_entity_poly.type
_entity_poly.pdbx_seq_one_letter_code
_entity_poly.pdbx_strand_id
1 'polypeptide(L)' 'MIPGELFSADGYIELNVGRPTVTLTVANTGDRPIQVGSHYHFFETNAALQFDRDKARGCRLDIPAG' A
#
# COMPACT_ATOMS: atom_id res chain seq x y z
N MET A 1 23.17 -0.58 -30.98
CA MET A 1 21.80 -0.08 -31.19
C MET A 1 20.86 -1.19 -30.77
N ILE A 2 20.09 -0.96 -29.71
CA ILE A 2 19.15 -1.94 -29.18
C ILE A 2 17.74 -1.36 -29.41
N PRO A 3 16.95 -1.89 -30.37
CA PRO A 3 15.59 -1.42 -30.57
C PRO A 3 14.77 -1.55 -29.28
N GLY A 4 14.25 -0.42 -28.79
CA GLY A 4 13.48 -0.36 -27.55
C GLY A 4 14.28 -0.12 -26.27
N GLU A 5 15.58 0.21 -26.36
CA GLU A 5 16.33 0.62 -25.18
C GLU A 5 15.76 1.90 -24.54
N LEU A 6 15.64 1.88 -23.22
CA LEU A 6 15.18 3.01 -22.42
C LEU A 6 16.39 3.64 -21.73
N PHE A 7 16.49 4.96 -21.82
CA PHE A 7 17.41 5.77 -21.01
C PHE A 7 16.59 6.52 -19.96
N SER A 8 16.37 5.89 -18.80
CA SER A 8 15.72 6.55 -17.68
C SER A 8 16.62 7.65 -17.13
N ALA A 9 16.04 8.79 -16.80
CA ALA A 9 16.74 9.80 -16.01
C ALA A 9 17.08 9.23 -14.63
N ASP A 10 18.22 9.66 -14.08
CA ASP A 10 18.59 9.35 -12.70
C ASP A 10 17.66 10.06 -11.72
N GLY A 11 17.44 9.43 -10.55
CA GLY A 11 16.70 10.02 -9.43
C GLY A 11 15.60 9.13 -8.89
N TYR A 12 14.72 9.75 -8.08
CA TYR A 12 13.60 9.10 -7.42
C TYR A 12 12.31 9.84 -7.72
N ILE A 13 11.20 9.09 -7.78
CA ILE A 13 9.85 9.66 -7.83
C ILE A 13 9.25 9.54 -6.44
N GLU A 14 8.96 10.68 -5.82
CA GLU A 14 8.21 10.74 -4.57
C GLU A 14 6.72 10.48 -4.85
N LEU A 15 6.11 9.59 -4.07
CA LEU A 15 4.72 9.18 -4.26
C LEU A 15 3.81 9.78 -3.19
N ASN A 16 2.55 10.00 -3.55
CA ASN A 16 1.49 10.42 -2.62
C ASN A 16 1.79 11.71 -1.82
N VAL A 17 2.63 12.60 -2.38
CA VAL A 17 3.09 13.84 -1.74
C VAL A 17 1.93 14.68 -1.20
N GLY A 18 2.10 15.18 0.02
CA GLY A 18 1.16 16.08 0.69
C GLY A 18 -0.14 15.42 1.18
N ARG A 19 -0.27 14.09 1.07
CA ARG A 19 -1.45 13.37 1.59
C ARG A 19 -1.23 13.00 3.07
N PRO A 20 -2.25 13.16 3.93
CA PRO A 20 -2.19 12.67 5.30
C PRO A 20 -1.98 11.15 5.33
N THR A 21 -1.11 10.70 6.24
CA THR A 21 -0.81 9.28 6.44
C THR A 21 -0.99 8.87 7.89
N VAL A 22 -1.17 7.57 8.11
CA VAL A 22 -1.29 6.96 9.43
C VAL A 22 -0.49 5.66 9.42
N THR A 23 0.28 5.41 10.48
CA THR A 23 1.03 4.16 10.65
C THR A 23 0.29 3.25 11.62
N LEU A 24 0.08 2.00 11.20
CA LEU A 24 -0.62 0.97 11.98
C LEU A 24 0.24 -0.29 12.07
N THR A 25 0.25 -0.93 13.24
CA THR A 25 0.74 -2.30 13.39
C THR A 25 -0.39 -3.26 13.06
N VAL A 26 -0.11 -4.24 12.20
CA VAL A 26 -1.11 -5.20 11.70
C VAL A 26 -0.60 -6.61 11.96
N ALA A 27 -1.45 -7.49 12.50
CA ALA A 27 -1.17 -8.90 12.67
C ALA A 27 -2.17 -9.76 11.89
N ASN A 28 -1.69 -10.77 11.17
CA ASN A 28 -2.55 -11.80 10.59
C ASN A 28 -2.78 -12.90 11.62
N THR A 29 -4.01 -13.03 12.12
CA THR A 29 -4.41 -14.06 13.08
C THR A 29 -5.03 -15.30 12.41
N GLY A 30 -5.11 -15.30 11.07
CA GLY A 30 -5.61 -16.41 10.28
C GLY A 30 -4.54 -17.49 10.04
N ASP A 31 -5.00 -18.61 9.50
CA ASP A 31 -4.18 -19.77 9.12
C ASP A 31 -3.68 -19.72 7.66
N ARG A 32 -4.07 -18.68 6.91
CA ARG A 32 -3.79 -18.50 5.49
C ARG A 32 -3.12 -17.16 5.22
N PRO A 33 -2.26 -17.07 4.18
CA PRO A 33 -1.66 -15.81 3.78
C PRO A 33 -2.72 -14.82 3.29
N ILE A 34 -2.48 -13.53 3.54
CA ILE A 34 -3.33 -12.42 3.12
C ILE A 34 -2.46 -11.38 2.42
N GLN A 35 -2.91 -10.91 1.26
CA GLN A 35 -2.27 -9.83 0.49
C GLN A 35 -3.32 -8.75 0.21
N VAL A 36 -2.93 -7.48 0.30
CA VAL A 36 -3.80 -6.32 0.10
C VAL A 36 -3.15 -5.40 -0.93
N GLY A 37 -3.91 -5.00 -1.96
CA GLY A 37 -3.43 -4.11 -3.02
C GLY A 37 -3.40 -2.63 -2.62
N SER A 38 -2.70 -1.80 -3.41
CA SER A 38 -2.43 -0.39 -3.09
C SER A 38 -3.69 0.46 -2.85
N HIS A 39 -4.78 0.20 -3.57
CA HIS A 39 -6.01 1.02 -3.56
C HIS A 39 -7.19 0.40 -2.82
N TYR A 40 -6.99 -0.76 -2.19
CA TYR A 40 -8.04 -1.36 -1.38
C TYR A 40 -8.31 -0.51 -0.14
N HIS A 41 -9.59 -0.30 0.22
CA HIS A 41 -9.96 0.44 1.42
C HIS A 41 -9.49 -0.36 2.65
N PHE A 42 -8.43 0.12 3.31
CA PHE A 42 -7.70 -0.70 4.29
C PHE A 42 -8.59 -1.10 5.49
N PHE A 43 -9.54 -0.23 5.85
CA PHE A 43 -10.58 -0.48 6.85
C PHE A 43 -11.37 -1.78 6.60
N GLU A 44 -11.60 -2.16 5.34
CA GLU A 44 -12.47 -3.27 4.95
C GLU A 44 -11.69 -4.56 4.66
N THR A 45 -10.38 -4.57 4.90
CA THR A 45 -9.53 -5.73 4.62
C THR A 45 -9.98 -6.95 5.42
N ASN A 46 -9.51 -8.14 5.01
CA ASN A 46 -9.89 -9.42 5.63
C ASN A 46 -9.94 -9.34 7.18
N ALA A 47 -11.02 -9.84 7.78
CA ALA A 47 -11.27 -9.77 9.22
C ALA A 47 -10.21 -10.49 10.08
N ALA A 48 -9.43 -11.40 9.50
CA ALA A 48 -8.29 -12.04 10.17
C ALA A 48 -7.08 -11.09 10.34
N LEU A 49 -7.09 -9.91 9.72
CA LEU A 49 -6.12 -8.86 10.02
C LEU A 49 -6.58 -8.06 11.24
N GLN A 50 -5.84 -8.19 12.33
CA GLN A 50 -6.04 -7.46 13.58
C GLN A 50 -5.23 -6.17 13.58
N PHE A 51 -5.92 -5.03 13.67
CA PHE A 51 -5.37 -3.67 13.79
C PHE A 51 -6.47 -2.70 14.25
N ASP A 52 -6.11 -1.46 14.54
CA ASP A 52 -7.05 -0.39 14.86
C ASP A 52 -7.81 0.05 13.59
N ARG A 53 -9.00 -0.50 13.39
CA ARG A 53 -9.82 -0.30 12.19
C ARG A 53 -10.21 1.16 12.03
N ASP A 54 -10.65 1.83 13.09
CA ASP A 54 -11.15 3.21 13.00
C ASP A 54 -10.10 4.19 12.48
N LYS A 55 -8.82 3.99 12.85
CA LYS A 55 -7.70 4.77 12.30
C LYS A 55 -7.45 4.55 10.80
N ALA A 56 -7.91 3.44 10.23
CA ALA A 56 -7.74 3.12 8.81
C ALA A 56 -8.92 3.59 7.92
N ARG A 57 -9.95 4.21 8.50
CA ARG A 57 -11.15 4.61 7.76
C ARG A 57 -10.82 5.69 6.72
N GLY A 58 -11.16 5.42 5.47
CA GLY A 58 -10.83 6.28 4.33
C GLY A 58 -9.37 6.18 3.87
N CYS A 59 -8.57 5.29 4.46
CA CYS A 59 -7.17 5.10 4.11
C CYS A 59 -6.98 3.91 3.15
N ARG A 60 -5.87 3.96 2.42
CA ARG A 60 -5.31 2.87 1.60
C ARG A 60 -3.81 2.75 1.89
N LEU A 61 -3.17 1.70 1.38
CA LEU A 61 -1.71 1.56 1.54
C LEU A 61 -0.97 2.66 0.79
N ASP A 62 0.04 3.23 1.46
CA ASP A 62 0.93 4.25 0.90
C ASP A 62 2.13 3.58 0.20
N ILE A 63 1.84 2.93 -0.93
CA ILE A 63 2.78 2.16 -1.75
C ILE A 63 2.59 2.52 -3.25
N PRO A 64 3.51 2.12 -4.15
CA PRO A 64 3.30 2.25 -5.59
C PRO A 64 1.98 1.65 -6.06
N ALA A 65 1.36 2.28 -7.07
CA ALA A 65 0.09 1.80 -7.62
C ALA A 65 0.26 0.43 -8.31
N GLY A 66 -0.70 -0.46 -8.06
CA GLY A 66 -0.67 -1.88 -8.43
C GLY A 66 -1.16 -2.78 -7.30
#